data_AF-A0A9P6ZT59-F1
#
_entry.id   AF-A0A9P6ZT59-F1
#
_cell.length_a   1.000
_cell.length_b   1.000
_cell.length_c   1.000
_cell.angle_alpha   90.00
_cell.angle_beta   90.00
_cell.angle_gamma   90.00
#
_symmetry.space_group_name_H-M   'P 1'
#
loop_
_entity.id
_entity.type
_entity.pdbx_description
1 polymer ?
#
loop_
_entity_poly.entity_id
_entity_poly.type
_entity_poly.pdbx_seq_one_letter_code
_entity_poly.pdbx_strand_id
1 'polypeptide(L)'
;LASLGHRALRVHVATVNTFPSSLSKYEKSWSCLVDTVEDVKTLKADLDKIQADTELKERIITYIWSACAQIRGELVFKVRQKVPGSYGIPDSMAPQQVAETVQWMIKMCAFMYGGLNIAAKTFDKMAPFSNPIFKDLFISQWFSVKGEGIRFADAFKHIPNTTLALIATAVRFNFFIQSQYQFYLNKLEHMQKDCPNWIKQFKKDLYESIWYTPSFYINIKLLMYTNSKESGHELLSL
;
A
#
# COMPACT_ATOMS: atom_id res chain seq x y z
N LEU A 1 11.90 -16.77 -10.30
CA LEU A 1 10.54 -16.72 -10.88
C LEU A 1 9.44 -16.49 -9.84
N ALA A 2 9.17 -17.44 -8.94
CA ALA A 2 8.07 -17.33 -7.97
C ALA A 2 8.08 -16.02 -7.15
N SER A 3 9.25 -15.56 -6.67
CA SER A 3 9.38 -14.30 -5.94
C SER A 3 9.10 -13.04 -6.79
N LEU A 4 9.33 -13.10 -8.11
CA LEU A 4 9.00 -12.01 -9.03
C LEU A 4 7.47 -11.90 -9.18
N GLY A 5 6.80 -13.00 -9.52
CA GLY A 5 5.34 -13.05 -9.60
C GLY A 5 4.67 -12.69 -8.27
N HIS A 6 5.23 -13.13 -7.14
CA HIS A 6 4.75 -12.75 -5.80
C HIS A 6 4.84 -11.23 -5.58
N ARG A 7 5.96 -10.60 -5.94
CA ARG A 7 6.11 -9.15 -5.81
C ARG A 7 5.18 -8.38 -6.76
N ALA A 8 5.04 -8.83 -8.00
CA ALA A 8 4.10 -8.26 -8.96
C ALA A 8 2.65 -8.35 -8.44
N LEU A 9 2.25 -9.50 -7.87
CA LEU A 9 0.92 -9.65 -7.28
C LEU A 9 0.72 -8.74 -6.04
N ARG A 10 1.76 -8.53 -5.21
CA ARG A 10 1.68 -7.55 -4.10
C ARG A 10 1.37 -6.14 -4.63
N VAL A 11 2.02 -5.72 -5.72
CA VAL A 11 1.76 -4.42 -6.35
C VAL A 11 0.35 -4.39 -6.94
N HIS A 12 -0.07 -5.42 -7.67
CA HIS A 12 -1.43 -5.53 -8.21
C HIS A 12 -2.50 -5.43 -7.10
N VAL A 13 -2.29 -6.09 -5.97
CA VAL A 13 -3.20 -6.05 -4.81
C VAL A 13 -3.27 -4.65 -4.21
N ALA A 14 -2.14 -3.95 -4.12
CA ALA A 14 -2.11 -2.59 -3.60
C ALA A 14 -2.76 -1.58 -4.54
N THR A 15 -2.61 -1.76 -5.86
CA THR A 15 -2.83 -0.69 -6.86
C THR A 15 -4.04 -0.92 -7.78
N VAL A 16 -4.51 -2.16 -7.90
CA VAL A 16 -5.58 -2.55 -8.83
C VAL A 16 -6.74 -3.23 -8.13
N ASN A 17 -6.50 -4.29 -7.35
CA ASN A 17 -7.55 -5.03 -6.67
C ASN A 17 -7.09 -5.64 -5.35
N THR A 18 -7.50 -5.03 -4.23
CA THR A 18 -7.06 -5.45 -2.89
C THR A 18 -7.67 -6.77 -2.40
N PHE A 19 -8.84 -7.15 -2.91
CA PHE A 19 -9.55 -8.39 -2.54
C PHE A 19 -9.92 -9.17 -3.81
N PRO A 20 -8.93 -9.71 -4.54
CA PRO A 20 -9.20 -10.53 -5.70
C PRO A 20 -9.92 -11.81 -5.27
N SER A 21 -10.88 -12.26 -6.08
CA SER A 21 -11.64 -13.47 -5.83
C SER A 21 -10.71 -14.69 -5.84
N SER A 22 -10.95 -15.66 -4.96
CA SER A 22 -10.24 -16.95 -4.97
C SER A 22 -10.40 -17.69 -6.29
N LEU A 23 -11.52 -17.49 -6.99
CA LEU A 23 -11.76 -18.03 -8.34
C LEU A 23 -10.76 -17.50 -9.37
N SER A 24 -10.19 -16.31 -9.13
CA SER A 24 -9.19 -15.68 -9.99
C SER A 24 -7.74 -16.01 -9.57
N LYS A 25 -7.53 -16.87 -8.56
CA LYS A 25 -6.21 -17.22 -8.02
C LYS A 25 -5.23 -17.58 -9.12
N TYR A 26 -5.63 -18.52 -9.97
CA TYR A 26 -4.76 -19.06 -11.01
C TYR A 26 -4.46 -18.01 -12.07
N GLU A 27 -5.50 -17.39 -12.63
CA GLU A 27 -5.38 -16.36 -13.66
C GLU A 27 -4.47 -15.20 -13.23
N LYS A 28 -4.75 -14.58 -12.07
CA LYS A 28 -4.00 -13.40 -11.61
C LYS A 28 -2.59 -13.71 -11.18
N SER A 29 -2.37 -14.84 -10.50
CA SER A 29 -1.01 -15.24 -10.09
C SER A 29 -0.16 -15.59 -11.31
N TRP A 30 -0.76 -16.25 -12.31
CA TRP A 30 -0.06 -16.60 -13.54
C TRP A 30 0.24 -15.37 -14.39
N SER A 31 -0.74 -14.48 -14.61
CA SER A 31 -0.52 -13.26 -15.40
C SER A 31 0.58 -12.40 -14.80
N CYS A 32 0.56 -12.18 -13.48
CA CYS A 32 1.61 -11.44 -12.78
C CYS A 32 2.99 -12.08 -12.99
N LEU A 33 3.09 -13.42 -12.99
CA LEU A 33 4.36 -14.10 -13.25
C LEU A 33 4.82 -13.92 -14.69
N VAL A 34 3.93 -14.12 -15.67
CA VAL A 34 4.22 -14.02 -17.10
C VAL A 34 4.68 -12.61 -17.45
N ASP A 35 3.92 -11.59 -17.04
CA ASP A 35 4.23 -10.18 -17.33
C ASP A 35 5.63 -9.80 -16.81
N THR A 36 5.99 -10.26 -15.60
CA THR A 36 7.33 -9.98 -15.03
C THR A 36 8.47 -10.72 -15.74
N VAL A 37 8.17 -11.80 -16.47
CA VAL A 37 9.16 -12.61 -17.21
C VAL A 37 9.34 -12.10 -18.64
N GLU A 38 8.32 -11.50 -19.24
CA GLU A 38 8.45 -10.87 -20.55
C GLU A 38 9.53 -9.78 -20.55
N ASP A 39 9.65 -9.06 -19.43
CA ASP A 39 10.70 -8.06 -19.19
C ASP A 39 12.11 -8.68 -19.02
N VAL A 40 12.21 -9.99 -18.73
CA VAL A 40 13.47 -10.69 -18.44
C VAL A 40 13.62 -11.90 -19.36
N LYS A 41 14.06 -11.65 -20.61
CA LYS A 41 14.17 -12.66 -21.69
C LYS A 41 14.87 -13.96 -21.29
N THR A 42 15.84 -13.90 -20.37
CA THR A 42 16.60 -15.07 -19.90
C THR A 42 15.77 -16.06 -19.08
N LEU A 43 14.61 -15.65 -18.55
CA LEU A 43 13.77 -16.48 -17.69
C LEU A 43 12.64 -17.21 -18.44
N LYS A 44 12.51 -17.01 -19.75
CA LYS A 44 11.45 -17.64 -20.57
C LYS A 44 11.52 -19.17 -20.56
N ALA A 45 12.72 -19.73 -20.72
CA ALA A 45 12.92 -21.18 -20.70
C ALA A 45 12.51 -21.82 -19.36
N ASP A 46 12.68 -21.11 -18.24
CA ASP A 46 12.26 -21.61 -16.92
C ASP A 46 10.74 -21.46 -16.72
N LEU A 47 10.12 -20.43 -17.31
CA LEU A 47 8.67 -20.30 -17.34
C LEU A 47 8.01 -21.44 -18.14
N ASP A 48 8.60 -21.82 -19.27
CA ASP A 48 8.12 -22.93 -20.11
C ASP A 48 8.18 -24.27 -19.36
N LYS A 49 9.25 -24.52 -18.58
CA LYS A 49 9.36 -25.70 -17.72
C LYS A 49 8.26 -25.72 -16.66
N ILE A 50 7.98 -24.59 -16.01
CA ILE A 50 6.90 -24.47 -15.02
C ILE A 50 5.54 -24.69 -15.68
N GLN A 51 5.34 -24.18 -16.90
CA GLN A 51 4.09 -24.35 -17.64
C GLN A 51 3.80 -25.83 -17.95
N ALA A 52 4.84 -26.61 -18.23
CA ALA A 52 4.72 -28.04 -18.54
C ALA A 52 4.53 -28.94 -17.30
N ASP A 53 4.94 -28.48 -16.11
CA ASP A 53 4.82 -29.22 -14.85
C ASP A 53 3.66 -28.70 -14.00
N THR A 54 2.53 -29.41 -14.04
CA THR A 54 1.30 -29.04 -13.34
C THR A 54 1.48 -28.93 -11.81
N GLU A 55 2.25 -29.83 -11.20
CA GLU A 55 2.44 -29.83 -9.73
C GLU A 55 3.32 -28.65 -9.31
N LEU A 56 4.44 -28.45 -10.01
CA LEU A 56 5.31 -27.29 -9.78
C LEU A 56 4.55 -25.98 -9.99
N LYS A 57 3.72 -25.90 -11.04
CA LYS A 57 2.90 -24.74 -11.32
C LYS A 57 1.93 -24.43 -10.19
N GLU A 58 1.20 -25.42 -9.67
CA GLU A 58 0.26 -25.19 -8.56
C GLU A 58 0.97 -24.72 -7.29
N ARG A 59 2.16 -25.26 -6.99
CA ARG A 59 2.98 -24.83 -5.85
C ARG A 59 3.43 -23.37 -6.02
N ILE A 60 3.86 -22.98 -7.21
CA ILE A 60 4.28 -21.61 -7.53
C ILE A 60 3.09 -20.65 -7.45
N ILE A 61 1.95 -21.01 -8.03
CA ILE A 61 0.72 -20.22 -7.98
C ILE A 61 0.25 -20.02 -6.54
N THR A 62 0.31 -21.06 -5.71
CA THR A 62 -0.03 -20.98 -4.29
C THR A 62 0.92 -20.04 -3.53
N TYR A 63 2.23 -20.15 -3.78
CA TYR A 63 3.21 -19.23 -3.20
C TYR A 63 2.93 -17.79 -3.63
N ILE A 64 2.75 -17.53 -4.92
CA ILE A 64 2.46 -16.19 -5.44
C ILE A 64 1.19 -15.64 -4.79
N TRP A 65 0.10 -16.41 -4.75
CA TRP A 65 -1.19 -16.00 -4.17
C TRP A 65 -1.09 -15.60 -2.70
N SER A 66 -0.13 -16.16 -1.94
CA SER A 66 0.09 -15.78 -0.55
C SER A 66 0.42 -14.28 -0.37
N ALA A 67 0.90 -13.61 -1.42
CA ALA A 67 1.08 -12.15 -1.51
C ALA A 67 -0.13 -11.36 -1.02
N CYS A 68 -1.34 -11.82 -1.40
CA CYS A 68 -2.60 -11.17 -1.05
C CYS A 68 -2.76 -11.06 0.47
N ALA A 69 -2.53 -12.16 1.19
CA ALA A 69 -2.62 -12.17 2.65
C ALA A 69 -1.45 -11.41 3.29
N GLN A 70 -0.24 -11.59 2.75
CA GLN A 70 0.97 -11.00 3.30
C GLN A 70 0.92 -9.47 3.33
N ILE A 71 0.56 -8.80 2.22
CA ILE A 71 0.53 -7.33 2.18
C ILE A 71 -0.49 -6.74 3.16
N ARG A 72 -1.64 -7.40 3.33
CA ARG A 72 -2.66 -6.98 4.29
C ARG A 72 -2.18 -7.18 5.73
N GLY A 73 -1.56 -8.32 6.02
CA GLY A 73 -1.00 -8.62 7.35
C GLY A 73 0.13 -7.67 7.74
N GLU A 74 1.04 -7.36 6.82
CA GLU A 74 2.12 -6.39 7.03
C GLU A 74 1.58 -4.99 7.33
N LEU A 75 0.56 -4.54 6.58
CA LEU A 75 -0.02 -3.23 6.81
C LEU A 75 -0.72 -3.14 8.16
N VAL A 76 -1.51 -4.15 8.51
CA VAL A 76 -2.14 -4.30 9.85
C VAL A 76 -1.10 -4.26 10.96
N PHE A 77 0.03 -4.96 10.79
CA PHE A 77 1.13 -4.93 11.74
C PHE A 77 1.70 -3.50 11.90
N LYS A 78 1.97 -2.80 10.79
CA LYS A 78 2.48 -1.41 10.81
C LYS A 78 1.50 -0.42 11.43
N VAL A 79 0.20 -0.59 11.18
CA VAL A 79 -0.84 0.22 11.82
C VAL A 79 -0.77 0.05 13.34
N ARG A 80 -0.68 -1.19 13.86
CA ARG A 80 -0.55 -1.43 15.32
C ARG A 80 0.62 -0.70 15.94
N GLN A 81 1.74 -0.63 15.22
CA GLN A 81 2.94 0.06 15.69
C GLN A 81 2.78 1.58 15.69
N LYS A 82 2.02 2.14 14.74
CA LYS A 82 1.90 3.59 14.55
C LYS A 82 0.73 4.24 15.29
N VAL A 83 -0.39 3.53 15.44
CA VAL A 83 -1.64 4.07 16.03
C VAL A 83 -1.41 4.73 17.41
N PRO A 84 -0.67 4.14 18.36
CA PRO A 84 -0.49 4.74 19.69
C PRO A 84 0.07 6.18 19.63
N GLY A 85 1.05 6.43 18.75
CA GLY A 85 1.65 7.76 18.58
C GLY A 85 0.97 8.67 17.55
N SER A 86 0.08 8.13 16.71
CA SER A 86 -0.45 8.88 15.56
C SER A 86 -1.69 9.72 15.88
N TYR A 87 -2.45 9.36 16.91
CA TYR A 87 -3.71 10.03 17.24
C TYR A 87 -3.64 10.93 18.46
N GLY A 88 -2.49 11.00 19.15
CA GLY A 88 -2.34 11.85 20.33
C GLY A 88 -3.33 11.49 21.43
N ILE A 89 -3.63 10.20 21.61
CA ILE A 89 -4.42 9.72 22.74
C ILE A 89 -3.56 9.90 23.99
N PRO A 90 -3.99 10.70 25.00
CA PRO A 90 -3.21 10.91 26.20
C PRO A 90 -2.98 9.61 26.97
N ASP A 91 -1.75 9.36 27.43
CA ASP A 91 -1.43 8.19 28.26
C ASP A 91 -2.19 8.17 29.59
N SER A 92 -2.63 9.34 30.06
CA SER A 92 -3.45 9.51 31.26
C SER A 92 -4.94 9.19 31.06
N MET A 93 -5.38 8.90 29.83
CA MET A 93 -6.79 8.65 29.52
C MET A 93 -7.22 7.27 30.05
N ALA A 94 -8.33 7.22 30.79
CA ALA A 94 -8.83 5.96 31.34
C ALA A 94 -9.29 5.00 30.20
N PRO A 95 -9.22 3.66 30.39
CA PRO A 95 -9.59 2.71 29.34
C PRO A 95 -10.98 2.91 28.74
N GLN A 96 -11.97 3.29 29.57
CA GLN A 96 -13.33 3.60 29.10
C GLN A 96 -13.35 4.82 28.17
N GLN A 97 -12.63 5.89 28.52
CA GLN A 97 -12.53 7.10 27.70
C GLN A 97 -11.81 6.83 26.38
N VAL A 98 -10.81 5.95 26.38
CA VAL A 98 -10.16 5.46 25.15
C VAL A 98 -11.18 4.73 24.27
N ALA A 99 -11.97 3.82 24.84
CA ALA A 99 -13.00 3.09 24.09
C ALA A 99 -14.04 4.03 23.47
N GLU A 100 -14.54 5.00 24.23
CA GLU A 100 -15.49 6.01 23.74
C GLU A 100 -14.90 6.89 22.62
N THR A 101 -13.62 7.26 22.77
CA THR A 101 -12.88 8.02 21.75
C THR A 101 -12.74 7.24 20.47
N VAL A 102 -12.31 5.98 20.55
CA VAL A 102 -12.18 5.09 19.39
C VAL A 102 -13.54 4.87 18.72
N GLN A 103 -14.61 4.66 19.50
CA GLN A 103 -15.96 4.54 18.96
C GLN A 103 -16.41 5.81 18.22
N TRP A 104 -16.15 6.98 18.78
CA TRP A 104 -16.42 8.26 18.11
C TRP A 104 -15.64 8.37 16.79
N MET A 105 -14.34 8.06 16.80
CA MET A 105 -13.50 8.09 15.60
C MET A 105 -14.02 7.15 14.52
N ILE A 106 -14.45 5.93 14.88
CA ILE A 106 -14.99 4.93 13.95
C ILE A 106 -16.35 5.36 13.39
N LYS A 107 -17.25 5.84 14.25
CA LYS A 107 -18.61 6.27 13.89
C LYS A 107 -18.58 7.48 12.96
N MET A 108 -17.74 8.46 13.27
CA MET A 108 -17.60 9.68 12.47
C MET A 108 -16.60 9.53 11.31
N CYS A 109 -15.90 8.40 11.23
CA CYS A 109 -14.73 8.22 10.38
C CYS A 109 -13.64 9.30 10.56
N ALA A 110 -13.58 9.93 11.74
CA ALA A 110 -12.71 11.07 12.03
C ALA A 110 -11.23 10.71 11.91
N PHE A 111 -10.87 9.44 12.13
CA PHE A 111 -9.49 8.94 12.05
C PHE A 111 -8.82 9.16 10.69
N MET A 112 -9.60 9.35 9.63
CA MET A 112 -9.07 9.58 8.29
C MET A 112 -8.75 11.05 8.02
N TYR A 113 -9.32 11.97 8.80
CA TYR A 113 -9.29 13.39 8.48
C TYR A 113 -8.06 14.08 9.10
N GLY A 114 -7.60 15.12 8.41
CA GLY A 114 -6.64 16.08 8.94
C GLY A 114 -7.22 16.89 10.11
N GLY A 115 -6.36 17.57 10.86
CA GLY A 115 -6.77 18.43 11.98
C GLY A 115 -7.50 17.70 13.11
N LEU A 116 -7.31 16.38 13.25
CA LEU A 116 -7.94 15.58 14.30
C LEU A 116 -7.48 16.06 15.68
N ASN A 117 -8.44 16.41 16.53
CA ASN A 117 -8.21 16.75 17.93
C ASN A 117 -9.08 15.84 18.82
N ILE A 118 -8.43 14.93 19.55
CA ILE A 118 -9.09 13.95 20.41
C ILE A 118 -9.78 14.62 21.60
N ALA A 119 -9.13 15.58 22.24
CA ALA A 119 -9.66 16.25 23.42
C ALA A 119 -10.94 17.05 23.10
N ALA A 120 -10.93 17.76 21.97
CA ALA A 120 -12.08 18.54 21.50
C ALA A 120 -13.11 17.71 20.70
N LYS A 121 -12.79 16.46 20.35
CA LYS A 121 -13.58 15.62 19.43
C LYS A 121 -13.93 16.36 18.12
N THR A 122 -12.94 17.00 17.53
CA THR A 122 -13.07 17.74 16.26
C THR A 122 -12.10 17.21 15.20
N PHE A 123 -12.40 17.50 13.93
CA PHE A 123 -11.56 17.19 12.79
C PHE A 123 -11.92 18.12 11.63
N ASP A 124 -10.98 18.33 10.70
CA ASP A 124 -11.23 19.13 9.51
C ASP A 124 -11.93 18.30 8.44
N LYS A 125 -13.23 18.55 8.23
CA LYS A 125 -14.04 17.87 7.22
C LYS A 125 -13.58 18.15 5.78
N MET A 126 -12.81 19.21 5.55
CA MET A 126 -12.26 19.59 4.25
C MET A 126 -10.92 18.90 3.95
N ALA A 127 -10.39 18.12 4.90
CA ALA A 127 -9.15 17.36 4.76
C ALA A 127 -9.34 15.83 4.91
N PRO A 128 -10.23 15.19 4.13
CA PRO A 128 -10.38 13.73 4.15
C PRO A 128 -9.08 13.01 3.78
N PHE A 129 -8.85 11.82 4.33
CA PHE A 129 -7.63 11.00 4.13
C PHE A 129 -6.30 11.70 4.44
N SER A 130 -6.33 12.91 5.00
CA SER A 130 -5.17 13.75 5.26
C SER A 130 -4.65 13.61 6.69
N ASN A 131 -5.13 12.61 7.44
CA ASN A 131 -4.51 12.28 8.72
C ASN A 131 -3.05 11.83 8.48
N PRO A 132 -2.06 12.33 9.25
CA PRO A 132 -0.65 12.01 9.05
C PRO A 132 -0.33 10.51 9.00
N ILE A 133 -1.11 9.67 9.71
CA ILE A 133 -0.92 8.21 9.72
C ILE A 133 -0.99 7.60 8.31
N PHE A 134 -1.79 8.17 7.40
CA PHE A 134 -1.93 7.66 6.04
C PHE A 134 -0.62 7.79 5.25
N LYS A 135 0.00 8.96 5.33
CA LYS A 135 1.31 9.22 4.73
C LYS A 135 2.36 8.28 5.31
N ASP A 136 2.38 8.19 6.62
CA ASP A 136 3.32 7.36 7.37
C ASP A 136 3.22 5.87 7.01
N LEU A 137 2.00 5.35 6.88
CA LEU A 137 1.75 3.97 6.47
C LEU A 137 2.10 3.75 5.01
N PHE A 138 1.77 4.70 4.13
CA PHE A 138 2.10 4.61 2.72
C PHE A 138 3.61 4.54 2.49
N ILE A 139 4.36 5.46 3.11
CA ILE A 139 5.82 5.48 3.01
C ILE A 139 6.43 4.22 3.63
N SER A 140 6.01 3.83 4.83
CA SER A 140 6.58 2.65 5.51
C SER A 140 6.21 1.33 4.84
N GLN A 141 5.08 1.22 4.14
CA GLN A 141 4.71 0.03 3.40
C GLN A 141 5.45 -0.07 2.07
N TRP A 142 5.33 0.93 1.21
CA TRP A 142 5.78 0.80 -0.18
C TRP A 142 7.11 1.48 -0.46
N PHE A 143 7.52 2.49 0.32
CA PHE A 143 8.74 3.27 0.06
C PHE A 143 9.82 3.09 1.14
N SER A 144 9.72 2.02 1.92
CA SER A 144 10.80 1.54 2.79
C SER A 144 11.90 0.84 1.98
N VAL A 145 13.03 0.52 2.62
CA VAL A 145 14.16 -0.22 2.01
C VAL A 145 13.72 -1.51 1.32
N LYS A 146 12.70 -2.19 1.86
CA LYS A 146 12.17 -3.46 1.34
C LYS A 146 10.87 -3.28 0.54
N GLY A 147 10.39 -2.05 0.40
CA GLY A 147 9.12 -1.74 -0.25
C GLY A 147 9.20 -1.81 -1.77
N GLU A 148 8.05 -2.06 -2.40
CA GLU A 148 7.93 -2.19 -3.85
C GLU A 148 7.86 -0.86 -4.59
N GLY A 149 7.51 0.23 -3.91
CA GLY A 149 7.20 1.53 -4.49
C GLY A 149 8.36 2.19 -5.25
N ILE A 150 9.61 1.87 -4.93
CA ILE A 150 10.75 2.36 -5.71
C ILE A 150 10.89 1.61 -7.04
N ARG A 151 10.72 0.28 -7.01
CA ARG A 151 10.85 -0.56 -8.20
C ARG A 151 9.65 -0.46 -9.14
N PHE A 152 8.46 -0.21 -8.58
CA PHE A 152 7.20 -0.09 -9.30
C PHE A 152 6.64 1.33 -9.17
N ALA A 153 7.51 2.34 -9.33
CA ALA A 153 7.16 3.75 -9.10
C ALA A 153 5.95 4.20 -9.92
N ASP A 154 5.84 3.75 -11.17
CA ASP A 154 4.72 4.09 -12.06
C ASP A 154 3.38 3.59 -11.52
N ALA A 155 3.34 2.42 -10.91
CA ALA A 155 2.11 1.87 -10.30
C ALA A 155 1.62 2.73 -9.12
N PHE A 156 2.49 3.54 -8.51
CA PHE A 156 2.19 4.41 -7.37
C PHE A 156 2.19 5.91 -7.69
N LYS A 157 2.59 6.33 -8.90
CA LYS A 157 2.79 7.73 -9.31
C LYS A 157 1.58 8.66 -9.06
N HIS A 158 0.37 8.09 -9.09
CA HIS A 158 -0.88 8.83 -8.86
C HIS A 158 -1.64 8.32 -7.64
N ILE A 159 -0.98 7.55 -6.77
CA ILE A 159 -1.53 6.95 -5.55
C ILE A 159 -2.95 6.38 -5.78
N PRO A 160 -3.03 5.10 -6.18
CA PRO A 160 -4.31 4.46 -6.48
C PRO A 160 -5.31 4.59 -5.33
N ASN A 161 -6.60 4.77 -5.66
CA ASN A 161 -7.66 4.79 -4.65
C ASN A 161 -7.69 3.49 -3.86
N THR A 162 -7.39 2.37 -4.52
CA THR A 162 -7.26 1.05 -3.89
C THR A 162 -6.22 1.05 -2.77
N THR A 163 -5.09 1.74 -2.96
CA THR A 163 -4.03 1.83 -1.96
C THR A 163 -4.49 2.62 -0.74
N LEU A 164 -5.11 3.79 -0.95
CA LEU A 164 -5.65 4.61 0.14
C LEU A 164 -6.80 3.91 0.87
N ALA A 165 -7.69 3.24 0.14
CA ALA A 165 -8.77 2.45 0.70
C ALA A 165 -8.24 1.29 1.54
N LEU A 166 -7.19 0.59 1.07
CA LEU A 166 -6.51 -0.45 1.82
C LEU A 166 -5.92 0.09 3.13
N ILE A 167 -5.25 1.24 3.10
CA ILE A 167 -4.74 1.90 4.32
C ILE A 167 -5.88 2.24 5.27
N ALA A 168 -6.94 2.90 4.80
CA ALA A 168 -8.09 3.26 5.63
C ALA A 168 -8.74 2.02 6.28
N THR A 169 -8.83 0.94 5.52
CA THR A 169 -9.36 -0.34 6.00
C THR A 169 -8.49 -0.94 7.10
N ALA A 170 -7.17 -0.95 6.89
CA ALA A 170 -6.22 -1.46 7.89
C ALA A 170 -6.26 -0.61 9.18
N VAL A 171 -6.37 0.70 9.04
CA VAL A 171 -6.46 1.65 10.16
C VAL A 171 -7.75 1.49 10.97
N ARG A 172 -8.89 1.27 10.31
CA ARG A 172 -10.18 1.04 10.99
C ARG A 172 -10.17 -0.22 11.86
N PHE A 173 -9.23 -1.15 11.63
CA PHE A 173 -8.99 -2.33 12.46
C PHE A 173 -10.26 -3.13 12.75
N ASN A 174 -10.84 -3.80 11.75
CA ASN A 174 -12.05 -4.59 11.96
C ASN A 174 -12.09 -5.90 11.18
N PHE A 175 -12.76 -6.92 11.74
CA PHE A 175 -12.83 -8.29 11.20
C PHE A 175 -13.58 -8.38 9.86
N PHE A 176 -14.36 -7.36 9.48
CA PHE A 176 -15.07 -7.28 8.19
C PHE A 176 -14.30 -6.47 7.13
N ILE A 177 -13.09 -6.93 6.79
CA ILE A 177 -12.11 -6.15 6.02
C ILE A 177 -12.64 -5.78 4.61
N GLN A 178 -13.33 -6.68 3.91
CA GLN A 178 -13.72 -6.46 2.51
C GLN A 178 -14.86 -5.45 2.32
N SER A 179 -15.91 -5.47 3.15
CA SER A 179 -17.03 -4.52 3.05
C SER A 179 -16.59 -3.10 3.43
N GLN A 180 -15.70 -2.98 4.41
CA GLN A 180 -15.11 -1.69 4.81
C GLN A 180 -14.19 -1.14 3.71
N TYR A 181 -13.41 -2.00 3.05
CA TYR A 181 -12.64 -1.60 1.88
C TYR A 181 -13.51 -0.99 0.79
N GLN A 182 -14.62 -1.64 0.43
CA GLN A 182 -15.53 -1.11 -0.60
C GLN A 182 -16.15 0.23 -0.19
N PHE A 183 -16.49 0.40 1.09
CA PHE A 183 -16.94 1.70 1.61
C PHE A 183 -15.90 2.80 1.37
N TYR A 184 -14.62 2.55 1.68
CA TYR A 184 -13.55 3.55 1.49
C TYR A 184 -13.20 3.78 0.02
N LEU A 185 -13.23 2.73 -0.80
CA LEU A 185 -13.00 2.84 -2.23
C LEU A 185 -14.08 3.71 -2.89
N ASN A 186 -15.35 3.40 -2.65
CA ASN A 186 -16.48 4.20 -3.16
C ASN A 186 -16.38 5.66 -2.71
N LYS A 187 -15.99 5.90 -1.44
CA LYS A 187 -15.80 7.27 -0.94
C LYS A 187 -14.71 8.03 -1.72
N LEU A 188 -13.59 7.39 -2.02
CA LEU A 188 -12.50 7.98 -2.81
C LEU A 188 -12.92 8.21 -4.27
N GLU A 189 -13.67 7.28 -4.86
CA GLU A 189 -14.20 7.41 -6.23
C GLU A 189 -15.20 8.56 -6.35
N HIS A 190 -16.12 8.69 -5.39
CA HIS A 190 -17.03 9.83 -5.29
C HIS A 190 -16.24 11.14 -5.16
N MET A 191 -15.24 11.20 -4.28
CA MET A 191 -14.39 12.38 -4.16
C MET A 191 -13.62 12.70 -5.45
N GLN A 192 -13.19 11.68 -6.19
CA GLN A 192 -12.53 11.87 -7.48
C GLN A 192 -13.47 12.45 -8.54
N LYS A 193 -14.75 12.09 -8.48
CA LYS A 193 -15.78 12.61 -9.37
C LYS A 193 -16.22 14.02 -8.97
N ASP A 194 -16.50 14.23 -7.69
CA ASP A 194 -17.16 15.43 -7.18
C ASP A 194 -16.16 16.55 -6.86
N CYS A 195 -14.93 16.19 -6.48
CA CYS A 195 -13.86 17.11 -6.08
C CYS A 195 -12.52 16.77 -6.78
N PRO A 196 -12.45 16.71 -8.13
CA PRO A 196 -11.30 16.19 -8.87
C PRO A 196 -10.00 16.95 -8.62
N ASN A 197 -10.07 18.28 -8.50
CA ASN A 197 -8.89 19.11 -8.25
C ASN A 197 -8.31 18.87 -6.86
N TRP A 198 -9.18 18.74 -5.84
CA TRP A 198 -8.75 18.47 -4.48
C TRP A 198 -8.05 17.11 -4.39
N ILE A 199 -8.64 16.04 -4.94
CA ILE A 199 -8.03 14.70 -4.83
C ILE A 199 -6.72 14.61 -5.62
N LYS A 200 -6.65 15.29 -6.77
CA LYS A 200 -5.44 15.34 -7.60
C LYS A 200 -4.31 16.03 -6.85
N GLN A 201 -4.60 17.16 -6.21
CA GLN A 201 -3.62 17.91 -5.42
C GLN A 201 -3.19 17.10 -4.19
N PHE A 202 -4.14 16.55 -3.41
CA PHE A 202 -3.84 15.71 -2.26
C PHE A 202 -2.91 14.53 -2.60
N LYS A 203 -3.20 13.81 -3.68
CA LYS A 203 -2.37 12.67 -4.12
C LYS A 203 -1.00 13.13 -4.60
N LYS A 204 -0.93 14.27 -5.29
CA LYS A 204 0.34 14.88 -5.72
C LYS A 204 1.19 15.24 -4.50
N ASP A 205 0.64 15.96 -3.55
CA ASP A 205 1.34 16.38 -2.33
C ASP A 205 1.83 15.17 -1.52
N LEU A 206 0.98 14.15 -1.38
CA LEU A 206 1.34 12.91 -0.72
C LEU A 206 2.50 12.20 -1.43
N TYR A 207 2.48 12.13 -2.76
CA TYR A 207 3.55 11.50 -3.55
C TYR A 207 4.85 12.31 -3.50
N GLU A 208 4.77 13.62 -3.64
CA GLU A 208 5.92 14.54 -3.55
C GLU A 208 6.58 14.46 -2.16
N SER A 209 5.78 14.28 -1.10
CA SER A 209 6.28 14.17 0.26
C SER A 209 7.19 12.96 0.52
N ILE A 210 7.14 11.93 -0.34
CA ILE A 210 8.04 10.77 -0.28
C ILE A 210 9.49 11.22 -0.50
N TRP A 211 9.72 12.09 -1.48
CA TRP A 211 11.04 12.53 -1.92
C TRP A 211 11.76 13.38 -0.87
N TYR A 212 10.99 14.06 -0.03
CA TYR A 212 11.50 14.86 1.08
C TYR A 212 11.68 14.06 2.38
N THR A 213 11.45 12.75 2.36
CA THR A 213 11.67 11.90 3.54
C THR A 213 13.16 11.53 3.65
N PRO A 214 13.84 11.80 4.78
CA PRO A 214 15.29 11.59 4.91
C PRO A 214 15.78 10.17 4.58
N SER A 215 14.96 9.15 4.89
CA SER A 215 15.25 7.75 4.57
C SER A 215 15.27 7.46 3.06
N PHE A 216 14.51 8.23 2.27
CA PHE A 216 14.39 8.03 0.84
C PHE A 216 15.63 8.51 0.08
N TYR A 217 16.21 9.64 0.49
CA TYR A 217 17.44 10.19 -0.09
C TYR A 217 18.65 9.25 0.07
N ILE A 218 18.72 8.56 1.21
CA ILE A 218 19.73 7.53 1.49
C ILE A 218 19.50 6.29 0.61
N ASN A 219 18.24 5.90 0.42
CA ASN A 219 17.88 4.72 -0.37
C ASN A 219 18.10 4.92 -1.88
N ILE A 220 17.84 6.10 -2.44
CA ILE A 220 18.18 6.42 -3.83
C ILE A 220 19.69 6.39 -4.03
N LYS A 221 20.47 7.01 -3.12
CA LYS A 221 21.93 6.95 -3.20
C LYS A 221 22.45 5.50 -3.16
N LEU A 222 21.89 4.65 -2.30
CA LEU A 222 22.26 3.24 -2.21
C LEU A 222 21.84 2.44 -3.46
N LEU A 223 20.64 2.66 -4.00
CA LEU A 223 20.15 1.98 -5.21
C LEU A 223 20.93 2.40 -6.46
N MET A 224 21.26 3.69 -6.60
CA MET A 224 22.15 4.18 -7.65
C MET A 224 23.55 3.58 -7.50
N TYR A 225 24.05 3.43 -6.26
CA TYR A 225 25.36 2.81 -6.01
C TYR A 225 25.38 1.31 -6.34
N THR A 226 24.33 0.54 -6.00
CA THR A 226 24.24 -0.88 -6.32
C THR A 226 24.05 -1.13 -7.82
N ASN A 227 23.23 -0.32 -8.50
CA ASN A 227 23.03 -0.44 -9.94
C ASN A 227 24.29 -0.03 -10.73
N SER A 228 25.08 0.94 -10.25
CA SER A 228 26.37 1.30 -10.88
C SER A 228 27.41 0.16 -10.82
N LYS A 229 27.38 -0.66 -9.76
CA LYS A 229 28.26 -1.84 -9.63
C LYS A 229 27.84 -3.00 -10.52
N GLU A 230 26.54 -3.14 -10.82
CA GLU A 230 26.02 -4.20 -11.70
C GLU A 230 26.07 -3.84 -13.19
N SER A 231 26.15 -2.55 -13.55
CA SER A 231 26.05 -2.09 -14.95
C SER A 231 27.29 -1.38 -15.52
N GLY A 232 28.33 -1.11 -14.72
CA GLY A 232 29.61 -0.59 -15.23
C GLY A 232 29.52 0.74 -16.00
N HIS A 233 28.45 1.52 -15.80
CA HIS A 233 28.26 2.81 -16.47
C HIS A 233 27.98 3.93 -15.46
N GLU A 234 28.70 5.04 -15.67
CA GLU A 234 28.62 6.28 -14.90
C GLU A 234 27.26 6.99 -15.03
N LEU A 235 26.95 7.69 -13.93
CA LEU A 235 25.76 8.48 -13.63
C LEU A 235 25.32 9.41 -14.78
N LEU A 236 24.03 9.35 -15.13
CA LEU A 236 23.33 10.48 -15.75
C LEU A 236 22.39 11.13 -14.73
N SER A 237 22.50 12.46 -14.69
CA SER A 237 21.90 13.39 -13.75
C SER A 237 20.40 13.61 -13.96
N LEU A 238 19.69 13.60 -12.82
CA LEU A 238 18.34 14.13 -12.50
C LEU A 238 17.13 13.36 -13.04
#